data_AF-A0A2V7NBM4-F1
#
_entry.id   AF-A0A2V7NBM4-F1
#
_cell.length_a   1.000
_cell.length_b   1.000
_cell.length_c   1.000
_cell.angle_alpha   90.00
_cell.angle_beta   90.00
_cell.angle_gamma   90.00
#
_symmetry.space_group_name_H-M   'P 1'
#
loop_
_entity.id
_entity.type
_entity.pdbx_description
1 polymer ?
#
loop_
_entity_poly.entity_id
_entity_poly.type
_entity_poly.pdbx_seq_one_letter_code
_entity_poly.pdbx_strand_id
1 'polypeptide(L)'
;MAKSTFRPGPPPKSWTRVYEASGENVKYTDSTVAADGKVDVSGWTGTYDGKDYPAPGSPDFDAQAVKASNPFRATFTLKKAGKVVGSGTRVISRDGKVMTIRIKLTNAKGQTFNNVRVFEKR
;
A
#
# COMPACT_ATOMS: atom_id res chain seq x y z
N MET A 1 -2.51 -4.79 22.10
CA MET A 1 -1.28 -4.58 21.29
C MET A 1 -1.69 -4.13 19.90
N ALA A 2 -1.11 -3.04 19.37
CA ALA A 2 -1.39 -2.63 18.00
C ALA A 2 -0.87 -3.70 17.02
N LYS A 3 -1.73 -4.16 16.09
CA LYS A 3 -1.34 -5.17 15.08
C LYS A 3 -0.37 -4.61 14.02
N SER A 4 -0.36 -3.28 13.86
CA SER A 4 0.47 -2.56 12.88
C SER A 4 1.68 -1.90 13.56
N THR A 5 2.79 -1.79 12.82
CA THR A 5 4.01 -1.10 13.24
C THR A 5 4.40 -0.02 12.22
N PHE A 6 4.75 1.16 12.71
CA PHE A 6 5.18 2.30 11.90
C PHE A 6 6.54 2.80 12.41
N ARG A 7 7.57 2.74 11.57
CA ARG A 7 8.93 3.17 11.92
C ARG A 7 9.61 3.83 10.73
N PRO A 8 10.20 5.04 10.88
CA PRO A 8 10.06 5.96 12.02
C PRO A 8 8.68 6.63 12.10
N GLY A 9 8.37 7.25 13.24
CA GLY A 9 7.20 8.12 13.43
C GLY A 9 6.00 7.50 14.17
N PRO A 10 5.04 8.33 14.61
CA PRO A 10 3.83 7.85 15.26
C PRO A 10 2.92 7.12 14.25
N PRO A 11 2.07 6.18 14.72
CA PRO A 11 1.03 5.61 13.88
C PRO A 11 0.04 6.70 13.42
N PRO A 12 -0.58 6.56 12.24
CA PRO A 12 -1.71 7.40 11.86
C PRO A 12 -2.91 7.16 12.81
N LYS A 13 -3.81 8.14 12.89
CA LYS A 13 -5.07 8.02 13.63
C LYS A 13 -5.98 6.95 13.01
N SER A 14 -6.04 6.88 11.69
CA SER A 14 -6.75 5.84 10.96
C SER A 14 -6.16 5.60 9.58
N TRP A 15 -6.38 4.39 9.05
CA TRP A 15 -6.02 4.01 7.69
C TRP A 15 -7.08 3.07 7.14
N THR A 16 -7.76 3.51 6.09
CA THR A 16 -8.73 2.69 5.36
C THR A 16 -8.22 2.44 3.95
N ARG A 17 -8.30 1.18 3.50
CA ARG A 17 -8.06 0.81 2.11
C ARG A 17 -9.29 0.13 1.54
N VAL A 18 -9.83 0.69 0.46
CA VAL A 18 -10.99 0.14 -0.26
C VAL A 18 -10.51 -0.50 -1.56
N TYR A 19 -11.04 -1.68 -1.89
CA TYR A 19 -10.77 -2.39 -3.14
C TYR A 19 -12.06 -2.52 -3.94
N GLU A 20 -11.99 -2.23 -5.23
CA GLU A 20 -13.13 -2.26 -6.15
C GLU A 20 -12.70 -2.95 -7.46
N ALA A 21 -13.64 -3.66 -8.10
CA ALA A 21 -13.44 -4.14 -9.46
C ALA A 21 -13.52 -2.96 -10.43
N SER A 22 -12.67 -2.95 -11.45
CA SER A 22 -12.61 -1.90 -12.48
C SER A 22 -12.42 -2.53 -13.85
N GLY A 23 -13.47 -3.17 -14.36
CA GLY A 23 -13.39 -4.06 -15.51
C GLY A 23 -12.47 -5.25 -15.21
N GLU A 24 -11.46 -5.46 -16.05
CA GLU A 24 -10.40 -6.48 -15.83
C GLU A 24 -9.36 -6.04 -14.79
N ASN A 25 -9.36 -4.77 -14.39
CA ASN A 25 -8.44 -4.23 -13.40
C ASN A 25 -9.03 -4.29 -11.99
N VAL A 26 -8.15 -4.11 -11.01
CA VAL A 26 -8.50 -3.81 -9.63
C VAL A 26 -8.15 -2.37 -9.35
N LYS A 27 -9.06 -1.65 -8.71
CA LYS A 27 -8.79 -0.33 -8.14
C LYS A 27 -8.65 -0.47 -6.63
N TYR A 28 -7.71 0.24 -6.03
CA TYR A 28 -7.78 0.55 -4.61
C TYR A 28 -7.66 2.04 -4.34
N THR A 29 -8.28 2.46 -3.24
CA THR A 29 -8.15 3.81 -2.67
C THR A 29 -7.68 3.69 -1.23
N ASP A 30 -6.59 4.36 -0.87
CA ASP A 30 -6.15 4.57 0.50
C ASP A 30 -6.60 5.93 1.00
N SER A 31 -7.13 5.95 2.22
CA SER A 31 -7.35 7.18 2.99
C SER A 31 -6.65 7.03 4.33
N THR A 32 -5.72 7.94 4.60
CA THR A 32 -4.95 7.97 5.85
C THR A 32 -5.24 9.27 6.58
N VAL A 33 -5.60 9.19 7.86
CA VAL A 33 -5.65 10.33 8.76
C VAL A 33 -4.37 10.31 9.59
N ALA A 34 -3.46 11.23 9.31
CA ALA A 34 -2.19 11.37 10.01
C ALA A 34 -2.38 11.76 11.49
N ALA A 35 -1.32 11.67 12.29
CA ALA A 35 -1.37 11.98 13.72
C ALA A 35 -1.81 13.44 14.01
N ASP A 36 -1.41 14.37 13.13
CA ASP A 36 -1.80 15.78 13.16
C ASP A 36 -3.24 16.04 12.67
N GLY A 37 -3.93 15.01 12.17
CA GLY A 37 -5.29 15.11 11.61
C GLY A 37 -5.34 15.41 10.12
N LYS A 38 -4.21 15.60 9.44
CA LYS A 38 -4.18 15.77 7.99
C LYS A 38 -4.67 14.49 7.31
N VAL A 39 -5.48 14.65 6.27
CA VAL A 39 -5.98 13.54 5.45
C VAL A 39 -5.17 13.47 4.16
N ASP A 40 -4.58 12.32 3.89
CA ASP A 40 -3.93 12.01 2.61
C ASP A 40 -4.70 10.88 1.91
N VAL A 41 -5.00 11.07 0.63
CA VAL A 41 -5.71 10.09 -0.22
C VAL A 41 -4.83 9.72 -1.40
N SER A 42 -4.68 8.43 -1.65
CA SER A 42 -3.98 7.92 -2.84
C SER A 42 -4.75 6.76 -3.45
N GLY A 43 -4.48 6.49 -4.73
CA GLY A 43 -5.15 5.42 -5.45
C GLY A 43 -4.21 4.67 -6.36
N TRP A 44 -4.71 3.56 -6.90
CA TRP A 44 -4.05 2.76 -7.92
C TRP A 44 -5.10 1.94 -8.65
N THR A 45 -4.96 1.84 -9.97
CA THR A 45 -5.79 0.97 -10.81
C THR A 45 -4.87 0.17 -11.71
N GLY A 46 -4.96 -1.15 -11.65
CA GLY A 46 -4.14 -2.02 -12.50
C GLY A 46 -4.41 -3.50 -12.27
N THR A 47 -3.55 -4.34 -12.85
CA THR A 47 -3.61 -5.81 -12.68
C THR A 47 -2.48 -6.31 -11.80
N TYR A 48 -2.46 -7.62 -11.52
CA TYR A 48 -1.42 -8.28 -10.73
C TYR A 48 -0.36 -8.99 -11.61
N ASP A 49 -0.10 -8.47 -12.81
CA ASP A 49 0.83 -9.02 -13.80
C ASP A 49 2.30 -8.62 -13.59
N GLY A 50 2.58 -7.70 -12.65
CA GLY A 50 3.90 -7.18 -12.36
C GLY A 50 4.34 -6.00 -13.22
N LYS A 51 3.46 -5.42 -14.05
CA LYS A 51 3.74 -4.17 -14.79
C LYS A 51 3.49 -2.94 -13.93
N ASP A 52 4.14 -1.84 -14.29
CA ASP A 52 3.92 -0.56 -13.62
C ASP A 52 2.57 0.04 -14.05
N TYR A 53 1.78 0.46 -13.06
CA TYR A 53 0.56 1.22 -13.27
C TYR A 53 0.60 2.53 -12.46
N PRO A 54 -0.07 3.61 -12.92
CA PRO A 54 -0.10 4.89 -12.20
C PRO A 54 -0.67 4.76 -10.77
N ALA A 55 -0.07 5.48 -9.84
CA ALA A 55 -0.48 5.56 -8.44
C ALA A 55 -0.69 7.03 -8.00
N PRO A 56 -1.80 7.68 -8.41
CA PRO A 56 -2.02 9.10 -8.13
C PRO A 56 -2.22 9.39 -6.64
N GLY A 57 -1.93 10.63 -6.25
CA GLY A 57 -2.17 11.16 -4.90
C GLY A 57 -1.10 10.80 -3.86
N SER A 58 -0.20 9.85 -4.16
CA SER A 58 0.94 9.56 -3.29
C SER A 58 2.05 10.60 -3.49
N PRO A 59 2.55 11.24 -2.42
CA PRO A 59 3.74 12.10 -2.52
C PRO A 59 5.01 11.28 -2.81
N ASP A 60 5.06 10.02 -2.36
CA ASP A 60 6.28 9.22 -2.27
C ASP A 60 6.57 8.37 -3.50
N PHE A 61 5.55 8.04 -4.29
CA PHE A 61 5.68 7.23 -5.51
C PHE A 61 4.59 7.64 -6.50
N ASP A 62 4.82 7.45 -7.80
CA ASP A 62 3.89 7.78 -8.89
C ASP A 62 3.47 6.55 -9.71
N ALA A 63 4.17 5.43 -9.53
CA ALA A 63 3.83 4.15 -10.14
C ALA A 63 3.99 3.00 -9.15
N GLN A 64 3.18 1.97 -9.34
CA GLN A 64 3.24 0.73 -8.58
C GLN A 64 3.03 -0.48 -9.50
N ALA A 65 3.91 -1.44 -9.36
CA ALA A 65 3.78 -2.76 -9.96
C ALA A 65 3.40 -3.78 -8.88
N VAL A 66 2.43 -4.64 -9.18
CA VAL A 66 1.98 -5.70 -8.27
C VAL A 66 2.02 -7.03 -9.01
N LYS A 67 2.62 -8.06 -8.40
CA LYS A 67 2.67 -9.42 -8.94
C LYS A 67 2.07 -10.40 -7.96
N ALA A 68 1.00 -11.10 -8.36
CA ALA A 68 0.41 -12.15 -7.55
C ALA A 68 1.16 -13.48 -7.75
N SER A 69 1.40 -14.19 -6.65
CA SER A 69 1.91 -15.57 -6.67
C SER A 69 0.78 -16.60 -6.51
N ASN A 70 -0.29 -16.19 -5.85
CA ASN A 70 -1.55 -16.91 -5.68
C ASN A 70 -2.63 -15.92 -5.18
N PRO A 71 -3.91 -16.33 -5.05
CA PRO A 71 -4.98 -15.43 -4.62
C PRO A 71 -4.76 -14.72 -3.27
N PHE A 72 -3.93 -15.29 -2.40
CA PHE A 72 -3.70 -14.80 -1.04
C PHE A 72 -2.37 -14.05 -0.89
N ARG A 73 -1.49 -14.03 -1.90
CA ARG A 73 -0.12 -13.50 -1.77
C ARG A 73 0.33 -12.76 -3.02
N ALA A 74 0.79 -11.52 -2.83
CA ALA A 74 1.39 -10.71 -3.87
C ALA A 74 2.65 -9.99 -3.37
N THR A 75 3.58 -9.70 -4.28
CA THR A 75 4.66 -8.73 -4.09
C THR A 75 4.34 -7.44 -4.82
N PHE A 76 4.92 -6.33 -4.39
CA PHE A 76 4.80 -5.07 -5.11
C PHE A 76 6.09 -4.26 -5.07
N THR A 77 6.26 -3.40 -6.07
CA THR A 77 7.34 -2.43 -6.21
C THR A 77 6.73 -1.06 -6.39
N LEU A 78 7.30 -0.05 -5.72
CA LEU A 78 6.90 1.34 -5.79
C LEU A 78 7.99 2.14 -6.50
N LYS A 79 7.60 2.98 -7.45
CA LYS A 79 8.53 3.82 -8.22
C LYS A 79 8.15 5.29 -8.15
N LYS A 80 9.18 6.14 -8.17
CA LYS A 80 9.06 7.59 -8.34
C LYS A 80 9.93 7.99 -9.52
N ALA A 81 9.36 8.65 -10.53
CA ALA A 81 10.06 9.05 -11.75
C ALA A 81 10.90 7.90 -12.36
N GLY A 82 10.29 6.70 -12.43
CA GLY A 82 10.93 5.49 -12.96
C GLY A 82 11.95 4.80 -12.03
N LYS A 83 12.34 5.40 -10.90
CA LYS A 83 13.28 4.82 -9.94
C LYS A 83 12.55 4.07 -8.84
N VAL A 84 13.05 2.89 -8.47
CA VAL A 84 12.50 2.13 -7.34
C VAL A 84 12.77 2.87 -6.03
N VAL A 85 11.70 3.16 -5.30
CA VAL A 85 11.75 3.82 -3.98
C VAL A 85 11.24 2.91 -2.87
N GLY A 86 10.55 1.82 -3.20
CA GLY A 86 10.05 0.89 -2.21
C GLY A 86 9.63 -0.45 -2.79
N SER A 87 9.42 -1.42 -1.91
CA SER A 87 8.88 -2.73 -2.24
C SER A 87 8.27 -3.41 -1.03
N GLY A 88 7.51 -4.47 -1.26
CA GLY A 88 6.90 -5.21 -0.16
C GLY A 88 6.08 -6.41 -0.57
N THR A 89 5.37 -6.94 0.42
CA THR A 89 4.47 -8.10 0.28
C THR A 89 3.10 -7.77 0.82
N ARG A 90 2.05 -8.29 0.16
CA ARG A 90 0.68 -8.33 0.63
C ARG A 90 0.28 -9.79 0.85
N VAL A 91 -0.25 -10.10 2.03
CA VAL A 91 -0.79 -11.41 2.38
C VAL A 91 -2.22 -11.24 2.88
N ILE A 92 -3.15 -12.04 2.37
CA ILE A 92 -4.54 -12.10 2.81
C ILE A 92 -4.72 -13.43 3.55
N SER A 93 -5.39 -13.42 4.71
CA SER A 93 -5.73 -14.64 5.45
C SER A 93 -6.65 -15.55 4.62
N ARG A 94 -6.66 -16.85 4.91
CA ARG A 94 -7.44 -17.84 4.14
C ARG A 94 -8.95 -17.55 4.15
N ASP A 95 -9.45 -16.97 5.24
CA ASP A 95 -10.84 -16.55 5.40
C ASP A 95 -11.14 -15.18 4.76
N GLY A 96 -10.15 -14.51 4.16
CA GLY A 96 -10.30 -13.21 3.51
C GLY A 96 -10.53 -12.03 4.46
N LYS A 97 -10.45 -12.23 5.78
CA LYS A 97 -10.81 -11.21 6.78
C LYS A 97 -9.65 -10.28 7.15
N VAL A 98 -8.41 -10.71 6.98
CA VAL A 98 -7.23 -9.95 7.39
C VAL A 98 -6.28 -9.79 6.21
N MET A 99 -5.86 -8.55 5.95
CA MET A 99 -4.80 -8.24 5.00
C MET A 99 -3.60 -7.67 5.75
N THR A 100 -2.43 -8.27 5.55
CA THR A 100 -1.15 -7.79 6.07
C THR A 100 -0.27 -7.30 4.93
N ILE A 101 0.22 -6.07 5.04
CA ILE A 101 1.19 -5.47 4.15
C ILE A 101 2.49 -5.25 4.92
N ARG A 102 3.59 -5.77 4.39
CA ARG A 102 4.95 -5.44 4.84
C ARG A 102 5.59 -4.60 3.76
N ILE A 103 6.11 -3.44 4.13
CA ILE A 103 6.62 -2.46 3.17
C ILE A 103 7.91 -1.82 3.67
N LYS A 104 8.89 -1.74 2.77
CA LYS A 104 10.03 -0.83 2.88
C LYS A 104 9.88 0.26 1.83
N LEU A 105 9.98 1.52 2.24
CA LEU A 105 9.80 2.68 1.36
C LEU A 105 10.76 3.79 1.78
N THR A 106 11.43 4.41 0.82
CA THR A 106 12.11 5.68 1.01
C THR A 106 11.21 6.79 0.50
N ASN A 107 10.81 7.72 1.36
CA ASN A 107 9.92 8.82 0.98
C ASN A 107 10.67 9.91 0.19
N ALA A 108 9.94 10.90 -0.32
CA ALA A 108 10.54 12.03 -1.05
C ALA A 108 11.55 12.87 -0.23
N LYS A 109 11.53 12.75 1.11
CA LYS A 109 12.47 13.41 2.03
C LYS A 109 13.71 12.56 2.34
N GLY A 110 13.88 11.41 1.68
CA GLY A 110 15.01 10.50 1.89
C GLY A 110 14.89 9.62 3.15
N GLN A 111 13.76 9.66 3.86
CA GLN A 111 13.55 8.85 5.06
C GLN A 111 13.10 7.45 4.68
N THR A 112 13.76 6.43 5.23
CA THR A 112 13.39 5.03 5.02
C THR A 112 12.44 4.56 6.11
N PHE A 113 11.35 3.92 5.69
CA PHE A 113 10.34 3.32 6.54
C PHE A 113 10.35 1.81 6.40
N ASN A 114 10.11 1.10 7.51
CA ASN A 114 9.87 -0.34 7.51
C ASN A 114 8.62 -0.64 8.34
N ASN A 115 7.49 -0.81 7.65
CA ASN A 115 6.18 -0.83 8.27
C ASN A 115 5.49 -2.18 8.06
N VAL A 116 4.72 -2.56 9.06
CA VAL A 116 3.73 -3.64 8.98
C VAL A 116 2.37 -3.01 9.15
N ARG A 117 1.49 -3.18 8.16
CA ARG A 117 0.12 -2.67 8.18
C ARG A 117 -0.83 -3.85 8.17
N VAL A 118 -1.67 -3.95 9.19
CA VAL A 118 -2.70 -4.98 9.31
C VAL A 118 -4.06 -4.31 9.19
N PHE A 119 -4.85 -4.79 8.23
CA PHE A 119 -6.20 -4.34 7.96
C PHE A 119 -7.17 -5.48 8.22
N GLU A 120 -8.28 -5.16 8.86
CA GLU A 120 -9.41 -6.06 9.02
C GLU A 120 -10.51 -5.62 8.07
N LYS A 121 -11.05 -6.59 7.32
CA LYS A 121 -12.17 -6.35 6.42
C LYS A 121 -13.40 -5.93 7.25
N ARG A 122 -14.08 -4.89 6.79
CA ARG A 122 -15.37 -4.42 7.31
C ARG A 122 -16.47 -4.73 6.31
#